data_AF-A0A845S766-F1
#
_entry.id   AF-A0A845S766-F1
#
_cell.length_a   1.000
_cell.length_b   1.000
_cell.length_c   1.000
_cell.angle_alpha   90.00
_cell.angle_beta   90.00
_cell.angle_gamma   90.00
#
_symmetry.space_group_name_H-M   'P 1'
#
loop_
_entity.id
_entity.type
_entity.pdbx_description
1 polymer ?
#
loop_
_entity_poly.entity_id
_entity_poly.type
_entity_poly.pdbx_seq_one_letter_code
_entity_poly.pdbx_strand_id
1 'polypeptide(L)'
;MTRIHQSLFFVFILTLAFISSLPAYANTVVRTGQSVSLTEDQFVEGDLYAIGSTVNISGAISEDLIVAAGQVVLNGSVTDNAFLVALKTDIHGTVGDDLRIISGDTTIAEPIMGDLLVIGGSLRILSTASVSGDVLLFVTDATIEGSVGGDVLGTAMTLRIDAPVVGDIDVRVDQLVLGDRAVVTGSVRYTSELLLTQSLNATVSGNIVRSDPVLLGSTPTIKAAVIPLLVLLFSVLTWYLVSKKTLTVVVNRAVSKSVRPFILGLVVMFLVPIAFVLLFVSMIGTLVSFVLLLGYALLIVLSLIAMSAVLGQFLLYIFDRPNQQLTLLSVIVGTVGIAFFMLLPIIGQVALLILLVITFGSITDVVIKTARG
;
A
#
# COMPACT_ATOMS: atom_id res chain seq x y z
N MET A 1 4.68 -52.47 42.92
CA MET A 1 3.89 -51.22 42.85
C MET A 1 4.21 -50.34 41.64
N THR A 2 5.32 -50.54 40.92
CA THR A 2 5.76 -49.68 39.80
C THR A 2 4.97 -49.83 38.49
N ARG A 3 4.45 -51.03 38.18
CA ARG A 3 3.69 -51.25 36.92
C ARG A 3 2.30 -50.60 36.89
N ILE A 4 1.64 -50.46 38.04
CA ILE A 4 0.29 -49.89 38.13
C ILE A 4 0.31 -48.36 37.92
N HIS A 5 1.35 -47.67 38.43
CA HIS A 5 1.52 -46.24 38.19
C HIS A 5 1.89 -45.91 36.74
N GLN A 6 2.64 -46.78 36.07
CA GLN A 6 2.95 -46.63 34.64
C GLN A 6 1.71 -46.79 33.75
N SER A 7 0.82 -47.75 34.08
CA SER A 7 -0.44 -47.91 33.34
C SER A 7 -1.43 -46.76 33.59
N LEU A 8 -1.49 -46.21 34.81
CA LEU A 8 -2.33 -45.04 35.13
C LEU A 8 -1.83 -43.77 34.46
N PHE A 9 -0.50 -43.57 34.41
CA PHE A 9 0.12 -42.44 33.71
C PHE A 9 -0.10 -42.52 32.20
N PHE A 10 -0.01 -43.72 31.62
CA PHE A 10 -0.26 -43.93 30.20
C PHE A 10 -1.73 -43.69 29.82
N VAL A 11 -2.69 -44.13 30.65
CA VAL A 11 -4.12 -43.85 30.45
C VAL A 11 -4.40 -42.35 30.60
N PHE A 12 -3.78 -41.67 31.57
CA PHE A 12 -3.93 -40.22 31.76
C PHE A 12 -3.41 -39.42 30.56
N ILE A 13 -2.24 -39.79 30.00
CA ILE A 13 -1.71 -39.19 28.76
C ILE A 13 -2.62 -39.49 27.57
N LEU A 14 -3.17 -40.70 27.46
CA LEU A 14 -4.08 -41.06 26.37
C LEU A 14 -5.39 -40.27 26.42
N THR A 15 -5.93 -40.02 27.62
CA THR A 15 -7.11 -39.18 27.81
C THR A 15 -6.82 -37.70 27.54
N LEU A 16 -5.63 -37.21 27.91
CA LEU A 16 -5.21 -35.83 27.61
C LEU A 16 -4.99 -35.61 26.10
N ALA A 17 -4.48 -36.64 25.40
CA ALA A 17 -4.34 -36.66 23.94
C ALA A 17 -5.70 -36.71 23.21
N PHE A 18 -6.73 -37.30 23.81
CA PHE A 18 -8.09 -37.34 23.26
C PHE A 18 -8.90 -36.05 23.50
N ILE A 19 -8.60 -35.30 24.58
CA ILE A 19 -9.24 -34.01 24.86
C ILE A 19 -8.63 -32.89 24.00
N SER A 20 -7.36 -33.00 23.63
CA SER A 20 -6.66 -32.04 22.74
C SER A 20 -6.97 -32.22 21.24
N SER A 21 -7.73 -33.26 20.88
CA SER A 21 -8.22 -33.51 19.52
C SER A 21 -9.67 -33.06 19.32
N LEU A 22 -10.15 -32.07 20.07
CA LEU A 22 -11.34 -31.33 19.63
C LEU A 22 -10.86 -30.38 18.52
N PRO A 23 -11.24 -30.60 17.26
CA PRO A 23 -11.05 -29.57 16.25
C PRO A 23 -11.78 -28.31 16.73
N ALA A 24 -11.03 -27.26 17.07
CA ALA A 24 -11.56 -25.91 17.02
C ALA A 24 -11.82 -25.64 15.54
N TYR A 25 -13.03 -25.92 15.08
CA TYR A 25 -13.46 -25.58 13.73
C TYR A 25 -13.58 -24.06 13.68
N ALA A 26 -12.54 -23.38 13.20
CA ALA A 26 -12.71 -22.04 12.65
C ALA A 26 -13.56 -22.21 11.38
N ASN A 27 -14.85 -21.89 11.48
CA ASN A 27 -15.80 -22.02 10.40
C ASN A 27 -15.72 -20.78 9.51
N THR A 28 -14.70 -20.73 8.65
CA THR A 28 -14.59 -19.64 7.69
C THR A 28 -15.63 -19.76 6.58
N VAL A 29 -16.46 -18.73 6.42
CA VAL A 29 -17.43 -18.60 5.33
C VAL A 29 -16.92 -17.61 4.29
N VAL A 30 -16.89 -18.03 3.03
CA VAL A 30 -16.52 -17.15 1.90
C VAL A 30 -17.72 -16.97 0.98
N ARG A 31 -18.12 -15.72 0.73
CA ARG A 31 -19.18 -15.37 -0.22
C ARG A 31 -18.65 -14.46 -1.32
N THR A 32 -18.90 -14.82 -2.57
CA THR A 32 -18.52 -14.01 -3.73
C THR A 32 -19.69 -13.88 -4.70
N GLY A 33 -19.80 -12.74 -5.36
CA GLY A 33 -20.84 -12.51 -6.36
C GLY A 33 -20.99 -11.04 -6.70
N GLN A 34 -21.91 -10.70 -7.61
CA GLN A 34 -22.18 -9.29 -7.92
C GLN A 34 -22.80 -8.56 -6.72
N SER A 35 -23.74 -9.21 -6.02
CA SER A 35 -24.32 -8.74 -4.77
C SER A 35 -24.19 -9.84 -3.73
N VAL A 36 -23.54 -9.56 -2.62
CA VAL A 36 -23.47 -10.47 -1.46
C VAL A 36 -24.38 -9.90 -0.37
N SER A 37 -25.24 -10.75 0.19
CA SER A 37 -26.13 -10.36 1.28
C SER A 37 -26.07 -11.39 2.40
N LEU A 38 -26.04 -10.93 3.65
CA LEU A 38 -26.32 -11.70 4.86
C LEU A 38 -27.56 -11.07 5.50
N THR A 39 -28.70 -11.75 5.47
CA THR A 39 -29.96 -11.22 6.02
C THR A 39 -29.98 -11.29 7.54
N GLU A 40 -30.86 -10.54 8.19
CA GLU A 40 -30.94 -10.42 9.66
C GLU A 40 -31.19 -11.75 10.39
N ASP A 41 -31.86 -12.70 9.72
CA ASP A 41 -32.12 -14.05 10.22
C ASP A 41 -30.92 -15.01 10.09
N GLN A 42 -29.84 -14.56 9.43
CA GLN A 42 -28.63 -15.35 9.22
C GLN A 42 -27.57 -15.01 10.26
N PHE A 43 -26.93 -16.06 10.78
CA PHE A 43 -25.79 -15.96 11.68
C PHE A 43 -24.61 -16.70 11.04
N VAL A 44 -23.44 -16.06 11.02
CA VAL A 44 -22.18 -16.69 10.64
C VAL A 44 -21.42 -17.03 11.91
N GLU A 45 -21.36 -18.32 12.21
CA GLU A 45 -20.46 -18.86 13.23
C GLU A 45 -19.07 -19.00 12.59
N GLY A 46 -18.14 -18.13 12.99
CA GLY A 46 -16.78 -17.99 12.46
C GLY A 46 -16.58 -16.72 11.62
N ASP A 47 -15.45 -16.67 10.91
CA ASP A 47 -15.11 -15.56 10.01
C ASP A 47 -16.02 -15.48 8.77
N LEU A 48 -16.28 -14.25 8.30
CA LEU A 48 -16.89 -13.98 6.98
C LEU A 48 -15.95 -13.20 6.06
N TYR A 49 -15.65 -13.80 4.90
CA TYR A 49 -14.98 -13.12 3.79
C TYR A 49 -15.97 -12.87 2.66
N ALA A 50 -16.16 -11.60 2.27
CA ALA A 50 -17.10 -11.23 1.22
C ALA A 50 -16.47 -10.37 0.12
N ILE A 51 -16.73 -10.73 -1.15
CA ILE A 51 -16.28 -9.94 -2.31
C ILE A 51 -17.44 -9.73 -3.28
N GLY A 52 -17.70 -8.48 -3.67
CA GLY A 52 -18.73 -8.20 -4.68
C GLY A 52 -18.82 -6.73 -5.12
N SER A 53 -19.79 -6.38 -5.96
CA SER A 53 -20.04 -4.97 -6.28
C SER A 53 -20.73 -4.27 -5.11
N THR A 54 -21.67 -4.96 -4.46
CA THR A 54 -22.35 -4.51 -3.24
C THR A 54 -22.35 -5.64 -2.21
N VAL A 55 -22.03 -5.30 -0.97
CA VAL A 55 -22.05 -6.24 0.16
C VAL A 55 -22.93 -5.65 1.27
N ASN A 56 -24.04 -6.30 1.57
CA ASN A 56 -24.99 -5.90 2.61
C ASN A 56 -25.02 -6.96 3.72
N ILE A 57 -24.55 -6.60 4.90
CA ILE A 57 -24.47 -7.50 6.06
C ILE A 57 -25.45 -7.02 7.12
N SER A 58 -26.62 -7.63 7.20
CA SER A 58 -27.62 -7.35 8.25
C SER A 58 -27.68 -8.42 9.34
N GLY A 59 -27.17 -9.63 9.06
CA GLY A 59 -27.02 -10.68 10.06
C GLY A 59 -25.78 -10.52 10.94
N ALA A 60 -25.68 -11.29 12.02
CA ALA A 60 -24.55 -11.25 12.95
C ALA A 60 -23.43 -12.23 12.55
N ILE A 61 -22.19 -11.84 12.86
CA ILE A 61 -20.95 -12.61 12.59
C ILE A 61 -20.22 -12.78 13.92
N SER A 62 -19.85 -14.02 14.26
CA SER A 62 -19.33 -14.33 15.58
C SER A 62 -17.84 -14.07 15.78
N GLU A 63 -17.07 -13.92 14.69
CA GLU A 63 -15.63 -13.64 14.69
C GLU A 63 -15.34 -12.46 13.73
N ASP A 64 -14.39 -12.59 12.81
CA ASP A 64 -13.93 -11.47 11.96
C ASP A 64 -14.73 -11.29 10.65
N LEU A 65 -14.79 -10.05 10.17
CA LEU A 65 -15.37 -9.68 8.89
C LEU A 65 -14.32 -9.07 7.95
N ILE A 66 -14.12 -9.66 6.77
CA ILE A 66 -13.25 -9.10 5.73
C ILE A 66 -14.03 -8.89 4.44
N VAL A 67 -14.10 -7.64 3.95
CA VAL A 67 -14.90 -7.29 2.79
C VAL A 67 -14.13 -6.45 1.78
N ALA A 68 -14.25 -6.79 0.50
CA ALA A 68 -13.85 -5.94 -0.60
C ALA A 68 -15.01 -5.73 -1.57
N ALA A 69 -15.49 -4.48 -1.72
CA ALA A 69 -16.63 -4.20 -2.58
C ALA A 69 -16.61 -2.81 -3.24
N GLY A 70 -17.58 -2.53 -4.12
CA GLY A 70 -17.86 -1.15 -4.53
C GLY A 70 -18.55 -0.38 -3.40
N GLN A 71 -19.54 -1.00 -2.77
CA GLN A 71 -20.25 -0.47 -1.62
C GLN A 71 -20.41 -1.53 -0.53
N VAL A 72 -20.18 -1.14 0.71
CA VAL A 72 -20.41 -1.97 1.92
C VAL A 72 -21.44 -1.29 2.81
N VAL A 73 -22.46 -2.04 3.22
CA VAL A 73 -23.42 -1.64 4.25
C VAL A 73 -23.42 -2.72 5.34
N LEU A 74 -23.00 -2.35 6.55
CA LEU A 74 -22.97 -3.23 7.72
C LEU A 74 -24.04 -2.79 8.71
N ASN A 75 -25.18 -3.48 8.75
CA ASN A 75 -26.25 -3.25 9.74
C ASN A 75 -26.18 -4.25 10.91
N GLY A 76 -25.65 -5.45 10.67
CA GLY A 76 -25.48 -6.48 11.69
C GLY A 76 -24.23 -6.29 12.53
N SER A 77 -24.11 -7.04 13.63
CA SER A 77 -22.97 -6.98 14.53
C SER A 77 -21.83 -7.90 14.08
N VAL A 78 -20.60 -7.44 14.26
CA VAL A 78 -19.37 -8.24 14.18
C VAL A 78 -18.80 -8.32 15.60
N THR A 79 -18.64 -9.54 16.13
CA THR A 79 -18.16 -9.70 17.52
C THR A 79 -16.70 -9.29 17.68
N ASP A 80 -15.85 -9.57 16.69
CA ASP A 80 -14.42 -9.27 16.76
C ASP A 80 -14.08 -8.13 15.79
N ASN A 81 -13.18 -8.36 14.82
CA ASN A 81 -12.63 -7.31 13.96
C ASN A 81 -13.34 -7.19 12.62
N ALA A 82 -13.31 -6.00 12.04
CA ALA A 82 -13.77 -5.78 10.66
C ALA A 82 -12.70 -5.06 9.81
N PHE A 83 -12.39 -5.62 8.64
CA PHE A 83 -11.54 -4.99 7.63
C PHE A 83 -12.28 -4.81 6.30
N LEU A 84 -12.52 -3.56 5.91
CA LEU A 84 -13.40 -3.20 4.82
C LEU A 84 -12.67 -2.35 3.77
N VAL A 85 -12.74 -2.76 2.51
CA VAL A 85 -12.22 -2.00 1.37
C VAL A 85 -13.37 -1.70 0.42
N ALA A 86 -13.70 -0.42 0.24
CA ALA A 86 -14.83 -0.02 -0.61
C ALA A 86 -14.63 1.34 -1.31
N LEU A 87 -15.55 1.74 -2.19
CA LEU A 87 -15.69 3.14 -2.58
C LEU A 87 -16.55 3.90 -1.56
N LYS A 88 -17.57 3.24 -1.02
CA LYS A 88 -18.44 3.76 0.04
C LYS A 88 -18.70 2.71 1.10
N THR A 89 -18.61 3.11 2.37
CA THR A 89 -18.87 2.26 3.53
C THR A 89 -19.84 2.94 4.50
N ASP A 90 -20.96 2.29 4.79
CA ASP A 90 -21.95 2.73 5.77
C ASP A 90 -22.03 1.68 6.91
N ILE A 91 -21.65 2.07 8.13
CA ILE A 91 -21.62 1.20 9.32
C ILE A 91 -22.76 1.59 10.27
N HIS A 92 -23.76 0.72 10.33
CA HIS A 92 -24.96 0.80 11.17
C HIS A 92 -25.08 -0.36 12.16
N GLY A 93 -24.03 -1.15 12.33
CA GLY A 93 -23.94 -2.24 13.29
C GLY A 93 -22.69 -2.11 14.14
N THR A 94 -22.67 -2.78 15.29
CA THR A 94 -21.56 -2.73 16.24
C THR A 94 -20.39 -3.59 15.79
N VAL A 95 -19.16 -3.13 16.06
CA VAL A 95 -17.93 -3.94 15.95
C VAL A 95 -17.34 -4.11 17.35
N GLY A 96 -17.17 -5.36 17.77
CA GLY A 96 -16.80 -5.68 19.15
C GLY A 96 -15.30 -5.63 19.44
N ASP A 97 -14.46 -5.43 18.43
CA ASP A 97 -13.05 -5.07 18.58
C ASP A 97 -12.66 -3.97 17.56
N ASP A 98 -11.61 -4.15 16.77
CA ASP A 98 -11.11 -3.12 15.85
C ASP A 98 -11.87 -3.03 14.52
N LEU A 99 -12.00 -1.80 14.00
CA LEU A 99 -12.53 -1.53 12.67
C LEU A 99 -11.47 -0.83 11.80
N ARG A 100 -11.11 -1.46 10.68
CA ARG A 100 -10.13 -0.96 9.70
C ARG A 100 -10.81 -0.75 8.34
N ILE A 101 -10.78 0.46 7.81
CA ILE A 101 -11.51 0.84 6.58
C ILE A 101 -10.59 1.55 5.59
N ILE A 102 -10.65 1.13 4.33
CA ILE A 102 -10.11 1.87 3.18
C ILE A 102 -11.31 2.22 2.28
N SER A 103 -11.76 3.48 2.28
CA SER A 103 -12.95 3.89 1.54
C SER A 103 -12.94 5.34 1.08
N GLY A 104 -13.53 5.61 -0.08
CA GLY A 104 -13.75 6.99 -0.56
C GLY A 104 -14.60 7.79 0.43
N ASP A 105 -15.73 7.23 0.85
CA ASP A 105 -16.61 7.82 1.86
C ASP A 105 -16.94 6.81 2.96
N THR A 106 -16.86 7.23 4.22
CA THR A 106 -17.13 6.39 5.39
C THR A 106 -18.08 7.09 6.36
N THR A 107 -19.20 6.44 6.67
CA THR A 107 -20.11 6.88 7.75
C THR A 107 -20.22 5.79 8.81
N ILE A 108 -20.04 6.16 10.08
CA ILE A 108 -20.16 5.26 11.23
C ILE A 108 -21.26 5.79 12.16
N ALA A 109 -22.27 4.96 12.39
CA ALA A 109 -23.46 5.31 13.15
C ALA A 109 -23.57 4.57 14.50
N GLU A 110 -22.83 3.48 14.68
CA GLU A 110 -22.90 2.61 15.86
C GLU A 110 -21.54 2.43 16.55
N PRO A 111 -21.52 1.93 17.80
CA PRO A 111 -20.30 1.74 18.57
C PRO A 111 -19.27 0.77 17.99
N ILE A 112 -17.99 1.15 18.11
CA ILE A 112 -16.79 0.35 17.87
C ILE A 112 -16.08 0.17 19.22
N MET A 113 -15.88 -1.07 19.65
CA MET A 113 -15.37 -1.37 21.00
C MET A 113 -13.84 -1.37 21.10
N GLY A 114 -13.12 -1.47 19.97
CA GLY A 114 -11.67 -1.32 19.89
C GLY A 114 -11.26 -0.03 19.18
N ASP A 115 -10.19 -0.13 18.39
CA ASP A 115 -9.62 0.98 17.63
C ASP A 115 -10.27 1.14 16.25
N LEU A 116 -10.30 2.38 15.75
CA LEU A 116 -10.77 2.72 14.41
C LEU A 116 -9.62 3.24 13.55
N LEU A 117 -9.36 2.58 12.42
CA LEU A 117 -8.47 3.07 11.37
C LEU A 117 -9.24 3.36 10.09
N VAL A 118 -9.15 4.58 9.57
CA VAL A 118 -9.79 4.97 8.30
C VAL A 118 -8.79 5.65 7.36
N ILE A 119 -8.71 5.14 6.13
CA ILE A 119 -7.93 5.73 5.04
C ILE A 119 -8.86 6.05 3.87
N GLY A 120 -8.86 7.29 3.39
CA GLY A 120 -9.55 7.62 2.14
C GLY A 120 -10.00 9.08 1.97
N GLY A 121 -11.23 9.29 1.50
CA GLY A 121 -11.72 10.63 1.14
C GLY A 121 -12.35 11.35 2.32
N SER A 122 -13.51 10.85 2.77
CA SER A 122 -14.27 11.45 3.88
C SER A 122 -14.56 10.44 5.00
N LEU A 123 -14.53 10.93 6.24
CA LEU A 123 -14.94 10.21 7.44
C LEU A 123 -15.99 11.00 8.20
N ARG A 124 -17.12 10.37 8.52
CA ARG A 124 -18.10 10.89 9.46
C ARG A 124 -18.43 9.87 10.54
N ILE A 125 -18.05 10.18 11.78
CA ILE A 125 -18.48 9.43 12.97
C ILE A 125 -19.67 10.19 13.55
N LEU A 126 -20.87 9.63 13.45
CA LEU A 126 -22.10 10.29 13.89
C LEU A 126 -22.18 10.36 15.42
N SER A 127 -23.05 11.25 15.92
CA SER A 127 -23.27 11.41 17.37
C SER A 127 -23.88 10.20 18.07
N THR A 128 -24.40 9.24 17.31
CA THR A 128 -24.91 7.96 17.83
C THR A 128 -23.80 6.92 18.00
N ALA A 129 -22.65 7.13 17.36
CA ALA A 129 -21.51 6.22 17.45
C ALA A 129 -20.59 6.59 18.61
N SER A 130 -19.78 5.61 19.01
CA SER A 130 -18.65 5.80 19.93
C SER A 130 -17.50 4.90 19.52
N VAL A 131 -16.26 5.36 19.66
CA VAL A 131 -15.06 4.53 19.52
C VAL A 131 -14.45 4.41 20.91
N SER A 132 -14.39 3.21 21.46
CA SER A 132 -13.85 2.99 22.81
C SER A 132 -12.32 3.14 22.88
N GLY A 133 -11.63 2.80 21.79
CA GLY A 133 -10.18 2.96 21.65
C GLY A 133 -9.77 4.22 20.88
N ASP A 134 -8.67 4.10 20.15
CA ASP A 134 -8.06 5.18 19.38
C ASP A 134 -8.71 5.35 18.00
N VAL A 135 -8.70 6.58 17.47
CA VAL A 135 -9.10 6.89 16.09
C VAL A 135 -7.89 7.32 15.28
N LEU A 136 -7.46 6.47 14.36
CA LEU A 136 -6.41 6.75 13.38
C LEU A 136 -7.05 7.11 12.05
N LEU A 137 -6.79 8.32 11.53
CA LEU A 137 -7.38 8.82 10.29
C LEU A 137 -6.34 9.31 9.30
N PHE A 138 -6.48 8.91 8.03
CA PHE A 138 -5.72 9.42 6.89
C PHE A 138 -6.72 9.76 5.77
N VAL A 139 -7.40 10.89 5.93
CA VAL A 139 -8.52 11.29 5.06
C VAL A 139 -8.32 12.69 4.49
N THR A 140 -9.22 13.14 3.61
CA THR A 140 -9.27 14.54 3.20
C THR A 140 -10.11 15.34 4.20
N ASP A 141 -11.32 14.88 4.49
CA ASP A 141 -12.25 15.56 5.40
C ASP A 141 -12.74 14.60 6.50
N ALA A 142 -12.68 15.05 7.75
CA ALA A 142 -13.14 14.27 8.90
C ALA A 142 -14.09 15.09 9.77
N THR A 143 -15.24 14.51 10.12
CA THR A 143 -16.16 15.05 11.13
C THR A 143 -16.42 13.99 12.19
N ILE A 144 -16.03 14.26 13.44
CA ILE A 144 -16.20 13.37 14.58
C ILE A 144 -17.24 13.97 15.53
N GLU A 145 -18.43 13.39 15.55
CA GLU A 145 -19.57 13.81 16.40
C GLU A 145 -19.89 12.81 17.52
N GLY A 146 -19.35 11.59 17.40
CA GLY A 146 -19.40 10.51 18.39
C GLY A 146 -18.18 10.52 19.32
N SER A 147 -18.33 9.99 20.54
CA SER A 147 -17.28 10.03 21.56
C SER A 147 -16.09 9.13 21.22
N VAL A 148 -14.88 9.57 21.56
CA VAL A 148 -13.63 8.80 21.42
C VAL A 148 -13.02 8.54 22.80
N GLY A 149 -12.83 7.27 23.15
CA GLY A 149 -12.29 6.82 24.43
C GLY A 149 -10.77 6.82 24.52
N GLY A 150 -10.08 6.85 23.37
CA GLY A 150 -8.63 6.98 23.27
C GLY A 150 -8.19 8.28 22.60
N ASP A 151 -7.08 8.19 21.87
CA ASP A 151 -6.44 9.29 21.16
C ASP A 151 -7.03 9.47 19.74
N VAL A 152 -6.95 10.69 19.20
CA VAL A 152 -7.24 10.97 17.78
C VAL A 152 -5.94 11.31 17.07
N LEU A 153 -5.52 10.45 16.15
CA LEU A 153 -4.22 10.49 15.49
C LEU A 153 -4.38 10.55 13.97
N GLY A 154 -3.50 11.30 13.29
CA GLY A 154 -3.31 11.13 11.85
C GLY A 154 -3.32 12.41 11.03
N THR A 155 -3.83 12.36 9.80
CA THR A 155 -3.75 13.45 8.82
C THR A 155 -5.09 13.69 8.12
N ALA A 156 -5.51 14.95 8.05
CA ALA A 156 -6.66 15.39 7.27
C ALA A 156 -6.39 16.77 6.64
N MET A 157 -7.10 17.16 5.57
CA MET A 157 -7.11 18.57 5.18
C MET A 157 -7.99 19.35 6.17
N THR A 158 -9.23 18.90 6.38
CA THR A 158 -10.12 19.47 7.37
C THR A 158 -10.52 18.43 8.42
N LEU A 159 -10.40 18.80 9.69
CA LEU A 159 -10.84 17.98 10.82
C LEU A 159 -11.74 18.81 11.73
N ARG A 160 -13.00 18.41 11.84
CA ARG A 160 -13.95 18.94 12.82
C ARG A 160 -14.21 17.88 13.89
N ILE A 161 -13.97 18.24 15.15
CA ILE A 161 -14.30 17.41 16.31
C ILE A 161 -15.38 18.14 17.09
N ASP A 162 -16.54 17.51 17.23
CA ASP A 162 -17.71 17.99 17.96
C ASP A 162 -18.20 16.90 18.92
N ALA A 163 -17.27 16.35 19.69
CA ALA A 163 -17.51 15.23 20.60
C ALA A 163 -16.52 15.21 21.78
N PRO A 164 -16.82 14.46 22.86
CA PRO A 164 -15.84 14.15 23.90
C PRO A 164 -14.69 13.27 23.36
N VAL A 165 -13.46 13.65 23.69
CA VAL A 165 -12.23 12.87 23.45
C VAL A 165 -11.51 12.69 24.77
N VAL A 166 -11.37 11.45 25.23
CA VAL A 166 -10.73 11.14 26.51
C VAL A 166 -9.20 11.25 26.41
N GLY A 167 -8.61 10.83 25.29
CA GLY A 167 -7.18 10.92 25.06
C GLY A 167 -6.70 12.27 24.52
N ASP A 168 -5.51 12.24 23.92
CA ASP A 168 -4.86 13.32 23.21
C ASP A 168 -5.38 13.43 21.76
N ILE A 169 -5.24 14.62 21.17
CA ILE A 169 -5.37 14.83 19.73
C ILE A 169 -3.97 15.12 19.19
N ASP A 170 -3.45 14.30 18.27
CA ASP A 170 -2.16 14.51 17.60
C ASP A 170 -2.31 14.36 16.08
N VAL A 171 -2.50 15.51 15.40
CA VAL A 171 -2.91 15.51 13.99
C VAL A 171 -2.12 16.47 13.12
N ARG A 172 -1.94 16.13 11.85
CA ARG A 172 -1.47 17.05 10.82
C ARG A 172 -2.66 17.48 9.99
N VAL A 173 -3.00 18.77 10.01
CA VAL A 173 -4.18 19.29 9.30
C VAL A 173 -3.98 20.67 8.69
N ASP A 174 -4.73 20.96 7.63
CA ASP A 174 -4.79 22.34 7.13
C ASP A 174 -5.69 23.18 8.03
N GLN A 175 -6.87 22.66 8.40
CA GLN A 175 -7.78 23.31 9.34
C GLN A 175 -8.28 22.34 10.43
N LEU A 176 -8.04 22.71 11.69
CA LEU A 176 -8.64 22.05 12.86
C LEU A 176 -9.79 22.90 13.41
N VAL A 177 -10.93 22.28 13.67
CA VAL A 177 -12.10 22.91 14.29
C VAL A 177 -12.56 22.09 15.49
N LEU A 178 -12.58 22.71 16.68
CA LEU A 178 -13.26 22.17 17.87
C LEU A 178 -14.65 22.81 17.99
N GLY A 179 -15.68 21.98 17.81
CA GLY A 179 -17.10 22.35 17.87
C GLY A 179 -17.63 22.54 19.29
N ASP A 180 -18.93 22.81 19.40
CA ASP A 180 -19.58 23.15 20.67
C ASP A 180 -19.58 22.01 21.70
N ARG A 181 -19.56 20.76 21.23
CA ARG A 181 -19.55 19.55 22.07
C ARG A 181 -18.14 18.98 22.28
N ALA A 182 -17.10 19.68 21.80
CA ALA A 182 -15.73 19.23 21.96
C ALA A 182 -15.27 19.33 23.43
N VAL A 183 -15.01 18.17 24.04
CA VAL A 183 -14.46 18.07 25.40
C VAL A 183 -13.24 17.17 25.35
N VAL A 184 -12.05 17.76 25.28
CA VAL A 184 -10.78 17.03 25.18
C VAL A 184 -10.15 16.96 26.56
N THR A 185 -10.02 15.75 27.11
CA THR A 185 -9.41 15.55 28.43
C THR A 185 -7.89 15.55 28.34
N GLY A 186 -7.32 15.06 27.24
CA GLY A 186 -5.90 15.16 26.94
C GLY A 186 -5.45 16.53 26.38
N SER A 187 -4.28 16.52 25.76
CA SER A 187 -3.67 17.65 25.08
C SER A 187 -3.99 17.64 23.58
N VAL A 188 -3.97 18.82 22.96
CA VAL A 188 -4.17 18.99 21.51
C VAL A 188 -2.86 19.43 20.88
N ARG A 189 -2.20 18.50 20.19
CA ARG A 189 -1.03 18.75 19.35
C ARG A 189 -1.47 18.74 17.89
N TYR A 190 -1.17 19.80 17.16
CA TYR A 190 -1.50 19.83 15.74
C TYR A 190 -0.43 20.52 14.90
N THR A 191 -0.18 19.98 13.73
CA THR A 191 0.71 20.57 12.74
C THR A 191 -0.10 21.23 11.63
N SER A 192 -0.06 22.56 11.52
CA SER A 192 -0.90 23.34 10.60
C SER A 192 -0.34 24.74 10.33
N GLU A 193 -0.57 25.29 9.13
CA GLU A 193 -0.33 26.72 8.84
C GLU A 193 -1.40 27.62 9.49
N LEU A 194 -2.59 27.09 9.76
CA LEU A 194 -3.70 27.82 10.35
C LEU A 194 -3.74 27.61 11.86
N LEU A 195 -4.32 28.58 12.57
CA LEU A 195 -4.67 28.42 13.97
C LEU A 195 -5.94 27.57 14.09
N LEU A 196 -5.98 26.75 15.14
CA LEU A 196 -7.18 26.03 15.57
C LEU A 196 -8.36 27.01 15.71
N THR A 197 -9.52 26.64 15.14
CA THR A 197 -10.79 27.32 15.41
C THR A 197 -11.52 26.61 16.55
N GLN A 198 -11.61 27.24 17.71
CA GLN A 198 -12.24 26.67 18.89
C GLN A 198 -13.55 27.40 19.24
N SER A 199 -14.63 26.66 19.41
CA SER A 199 -15.90 27.21 19.92
C SER A 199 -15.79 27.65 21.38
N LEU A 200 -16.64 28.59 21.81
CA LEU A 200 -16.72 29.06 23.20
C LEU A 200 -17.07 27.94 24.20
N ASN A 201 -17.80 26.92 23.74
CA ASN A 201 -18.20 25.78 24.58
C ASN A 201 -17.19 24.63 24.54
N ALA A 202 -16.20 24.69 23.64
CA ALA A 202 -15.17 23.67 23.53
C ALA A 202 -14.19 23.77 24.70
N THR A 203 -13.92 22.65 25.35
CA THR A 203 -12.98 22.58 26.49
C THR A 203 -11.82 21.65 26.16
N VAL A 204 -10.61 22.08 26.51
CA VAL A 204 -9.39 21.28 26.43
C VAL A 204 -8.73 21.37 27.79
N SER A 205 -8.56 20.22 28.46
CA SER A 205 -7.96 20.18 29.80
C SER A 205 -6.44 20.20 29.77
N GLY A 206 -5.84 19.61 28.72
CA GLY A 206 -4.40 19.63 28.48
C GLY A 206 -3.92 20.88 27.74
N ASN A 207 -2.71 20.80 27.21
CA ASN A 207 -2.09 21.91 26.47
C ASN A 207 -2.50 21.88 25.00
N ILE A 208 -2.70 23.06 24.40
CA ILE A 208 -2.87 23.23 22.96
C ILE A 208 -1.52 23.67 22.37
N VAL A 209 -0.90 22.81 21.57
CA VAL A 209 0.40 23.05 20.93
C VAL A 209 0.24 23.00 19.42
N ARG A 210 0.53 24.12 18.76
CA ARG A 210 0.64 24.20 17.31
C ARG A 210 2.10 24.09 16.87
N SER A 211 2.36 23.23 15.91
CA SER A 211 3.62 23.16 15.19
C SER A 211 3.42 23.65 13.76
N ASP A 212 4.39 24.40 13.23
CA ASP A 212 4.39 24.71 11.80
C ASP A 212 4.69 23.43 11.01
N PRO A 213 4.06 23.23 9.83
CA PRO A 213 4.47 22.18 8.93
C PRO A 213 5.97 22.29 8.68
N VAL A 214 6.70 21.19 8.89
CA VAL A 214 8.01 21.05 8.27
C VAL A 214 7.71 21.03 6.78
N LEU A 215 7.74 22.20 6.14
CA LEU A 215 7.98 22.29 4.72
C LEU A 215 9.24 21.46 4.56
N LEU A 216 9.13 20.29 3.93
CA LEU A 216 10.27 19.67 3.30
C LEU A 216 10.69 20.67 2.24
N GLY A 217 11.40 21.71 2.69
CA GLY A 217 12.18 22.60 1.87
C GLY A 217 13.10 21.63 1.18
N SER A 218 12.72 21.32 -0.06
CA SER A 218 13.47 20.58 -1.04
C SER A 218 14.70 21.41 -1.38
N THR A 219 15.55 21.63 -0.38
CA THR A 219 16.97 21.57 -0.64
C THR A 219 17.18 20.10 -0.93
N PRO A 220 17.33 19.68 -2.21
CA PRO A 220 17.86 18.36 -2.48
C PRO A 220 19.17 18.34 -1.72
N THR A 221 19.20 17.65 -0.57
CA THR A 221 20.46 17.41 0.11
C THR A 221 21.31 16.76 -0.96
N ILE A 222 22.50 17.29 -1.26
CA ILE A 222 23.33 16.79 -2.37
C ILE A 222 23.43 15.25 -2.32
N LYS A 223 23.38 14.67 -1.11
CA LYS A 223 23.23 13.23 -0.83
C LYS A 223 22.05 12.55 -1.55
N ALA A 224 20.85 13.13 -1.56
CA ALA A 224 19.65 12.59 -2.21
C ALA A 224 19.79 12.49 -3.74
N ALA A 225 20.61 13.34 -4.36
CA ALA A 225 20.93 13.24 -5.79
C ALA A 225 22.14 12.33 -6.06
N VAL A 226 23.17 12.39 -5.20
CA VAL A 226 24.44 11.68 -5.39
C VAL A 226 24.33 10.18 -5.07
N ILE A 227 23.60 9.78 -4.03
CA ILE A 227 23.50 8.38 -3.63
C ILE A 227 22.89 7.51 -4.74
N PRO A 228 21.72 7.85 -5.33
CA PRO A 228 21.16 7.07 -6.44
C PRO A 228 22.10 7.00 -7.64
N LEU A 229 22.84 8.08 -7.92
CA LEU A 229 23.80 8.13 -9.00
C LEU A 229 24.99 7.19 -8.77
N LEU A 230 25.52 7.15 -7.54
CA LEU A 230 26.59 6.23 -7.15
C LEU A 230 26.10 4.79 -7.18
N VAL A 231 24.90 4.50 -6.65
CA VAL A 231 24.30 3.16 -6.72
C VAL A 231 24.18 2.72 -8.18
N LEU A 232 23.63 3.57 -9.04
CA LEU A 232 23.51 3.29 -10.47
C LEU A 232 24.89 3.02 -11.11
N LEU A 233 25.88 3.89 -10.86
CA LEU A 233 27.25 3.74 -11.35
C LEU A 233 27.87 2.41 -10.90
N PHE A 234 27.77 2.08 -9.63
CA PHE A 234 28.29 0.82 -9.08
C PHE A 234 27.55 -0.39 -9.66
N SER A 235 26.22 -0.33 -9.81
CA SER A 235 25.45 -1.44 -10.39
C SER A 235 25.87 -1.72 -11.84
N VAL A 236 25.99 -0.69 -12.68
CA VAL A 236 26.40 -0.88 -14.09
C VAL A 236 27.87 -1.27 -14.19
N LEU A 237 28.73 -0.78 -13.31
CA LEU A 237 30.15 -1.17 -13.25
C LEU A 237 30.29 -2.63 -12.83
N THR A 238 29.52 -3.10 -11.85
CA THR A 238 29.48 -4.51 -11.46
C THR A 238 29.06 -5.39 -12.64
N TRP A 239 28.00 -5.03 -13.38
CA TRP A 239 27.63 -5.79 -14.58
C TRP A 239 28.75 -5.74 -15.64
N TYR A 240 29.34 -4.58 -15.90
CA TYR A 240 30.46 -4.44 -16.84
C TYR A 240 31.65 -5.35 -16.46
N LEU A 241 31.99 -5.45 -15.18
CA LEU A 241 33.09 -6.28 -14.69
C LEU A 241 32.76 -7.77 -14.69
N VAL A 242 31.54 -8.16 -14.28
CA VAL A 242 31.08 -9.56 -14.27
C VAL A 242 30.94 -10.10 -15.69
N SER A 243 30.39 -9.29 -16.61
CA SER A 243 30.13 -9.72 -17.98
C SER A 243 30.04 -8.55 -18.95
N LYS A 244 31.19 -8.00 -19.31
CA LYS A 244 31.32 -7.00 -20.39
C LYS A 244 30.61 -7.44 -21.67
N LYS A 245 30.70 -8.74 -22.01
CA LYS A 245 30.08 -9.31 -23.22
C LYS A 245 28.56 -9.12 -23.24
N THR A 246 27.87 -9.47 -22.15
CA THR A 246 26.40 -9.37 -22.11
C THR A 246 25.93 -7.91 -22.16
N LEU A 247 26.57 -7.02 -21.39
CA LEU A 247 26.26 -5.59 -21.42
C LEU A 247 26.52 -4.98 -22.81
N THR A 248 27.62 -5.36 -23.47
CA THR A 248 27.94 -4.91 -24.84
C THR A 248 26.88 -5.36 -25.85
N VAL A 249 26.36 -6.59 -25.73
CA VAL A 249 25.28 -7.08 -26.61
C VAL A 249 24.00 -6.26 -26.43
N VAL A 250 23.61 -5.97 -25.19
CA VAL A 250 22.44 -5.14 -24.87
C VAL A 250 22.62 -3.73 -25.45
N VAL A 251 23.77 -3.09 -25.19
CA VAL A 251 24.06 -1.74 -25.66
C VAL A 251 24.07 -1.67 -27.20
N ASN A 252 24.76 -2.59 -27.87
CA ASN A 252 24.80 -2.65 -29.33
C ASN A 252 23.42 -2.86 -29.93
N ARG A 253 22.54 -3.57 -29.22
CA ARG A 253 21.16 -3.75 -29.66
C ARG A 253 20.35 -2.46 -29.51
N ALA A 254 20.50 -1.77 -28.39
CA ALA A 254 19.81 -0.52 -28.08
C ALA A 254 20.19 0.62 -29.03
N VAL A 255 21.49 0.76 -29.36
CA VAL A 255 21.98 1.81 -30.27
C VAL A 255 21.92 1.43 -31.75
N SER A 256 21.40 0.24 -32.08
CA SER A 256 21.26 -0.19 -33.48
C SER A 256 20.23 0.68 -34.22
N LYS A 257 20.38 0.84 -35.54
CA LYS A 257 19.40 1.55 -36.40
C LYS A 257 18.03 0.86 -36.50
N SER A 258 17.77 -0.17 -35.71
CA SER A 258 16.54 -0.96 -35.76
C SER A 258 15.50 -0.41 -34.77
N VAL A 259 14.26 -0.24 -35.21
CA VAL A 259 13.13 0.15 -34.35
C VAL A 259 12.63 -0.99 -33.45
N ARG A 260 13.12 -2.22 -33.67
CA ARG A 260 12.63 -3.42 -32.99
C ARG A 260 12.76 -3.38 -31.46
N PRO A 261 13.87 -2.93 -30.86
CA PRO A 261 13.98 -2.82 -29.40
C PRO A 261 12.96 -1.84 -28.82
N PHE A 262 12.70 -0.72 -29.49
CA PHE A 262 11.68 0.23 -29.05
C PHE A 262 10.29 -0.39 -29.06
N ILE A 263 9.90 -1.03 -30.17
CA ILE A 263 8.57 -1.68 -30.30
C ILE A 263 8.41 -2.82 -29.28
N LEU A 264 9.41 -3.69 -29.14
CA LEU A 264 9.37 -4.78 -28.15
C LEU A 264 9.29 -4.23 -26.72
N GLY A 265 10.03 -3.17 -26.43
CA GLY A 265 10.00 -2.52 -25.13
C GLY A 265 8.60 -2.03 -24.79
N LEU A 266 7.97 -1.30 -25.72
CA LEU A 266 6.63 -0.76 -25.54
C LEU A 266 5.60 -1.89 -25.39
N VAL A 267 5.60 -2.87 -26.28
CA VAL A 267 4.65 -3.98 -26.24
C VAL A 267 4.77 -4.75 -24.93
N VAL A 268 5.98 -5.14 -24.52
CA VAL A 268 6.17 -6.00 -23.35
C VAL A 268 5.98 -5.22 -22.04
N MET A 269 6.49 -3.99 -21.94
CA MET A 269 6.41 -3.19 -20.71
C MET A 269 4.97 -2.78 -20.37
N PHE A 270 4.10 -2.60 -21.37
CA PHE A 270 2.70 -2.21 -21.14
C PHE A 270 1.70 -3.38 -21.19
N LEU A 271 1.88 -4.36 -22.08
CA LEU A 271 0.90 -5.46 -22.19
C LEU A 271 1.13 -6.60 -21.18
N VAL A 272 2.36 -6.85 -20.74
CA VAL A 272 2.63 -7.94 -19.77
C VAL A 272 2.00 -7.69 -18.40
N PRO A 273 2.02 -6.48 -17.82
CA PRO A 273 1.28 -6.20 -16.59
C PRO A 273 -0.22 -6.51 -16.69
N ILE A 274 -0.84 -6.19 -17.83
CA ILE A 274 -2.26 -6.52 -18.09
C ILE A 274 -2.46 -8.04 -18.09
N ALA A 275 -1.55 -8.79 -18.71
CA ALA A 275 -1.58 -10.25 -18.69
C ALA A 275 -1.44 -10.82 -17.26
N PHE A 276 -0.64 -10.20 -16.38
CA PHE A 276 -0.54 -10.60 -14.97
C PHE A 276 -1.85 -10.39 -14.21
N VAL A 277 -2.53 -9.25 -14.42
CA VAL A 277 -3.85 -9.00 -13.83
C VAL A 277 -4.83 -10.10 -14.25
N LEU A 278 -4.85 -10.48 -15.53
CA LEU A 278 -5.69 -11.57 -16.01
C LEU A 278 -5.32 -12.94 -15.41
N LEU A 279 -4.02 -13.22 -15.20
CA LEU A 279 -3.58 -14.45 -14.55
C LEU A 279 -3.97 -14.51 -13.07
N PHE A 280 -3.94 -13.38 -12.36
CA PHE A 280 -4.38 -13.28 -10.95
C PHE A 280 -5.87 -13.58 -10.76
N VAL A 281 -6.70 -13.39 -11.79
CA VAL A 281 -8.11 -13.78 -11.73
C VAL A 281 -8.28 -15.31 -11.66
N SER A 282 -7.29 -16.07 -12.12
CA SER A 282 -7.35 -17.54 -12.09
C SER A 282 -6.63 -18.13 -10.87
N MET A 283 -7.26 -19.09 -10.19
CA MET A 283 -6.71 -19.73 -8.98
C MET A 283 -5.34 -20.40 -9.23
N ILE A 284 -5.14 -20.99 -10.42
CA ILE A 284 -3.87 -21.59 -10.84
C ILE A 284 -2.87 -20.51 -11.31
N GLY A 285 -3.36 -19.47 -11.99
CA GLY A 285 -2.51 -18.43 -12.55
C GLY A 285 -1.89 -17.52 -11.51
N THR A 286 -2.44 -17.41 -10.30
CA THR A 286 -1.83 -16.63 -9.20
C THR A 286 -0.41 -17.07 -8.89
N LEU A 287 -0.15 -18.37 -8.70
CA LEU A 287 1.20 -18.88 -8.42
C LEU A 287 2.17 -18.63 -9.58
N VAL A 288 1.71 -18.84 -10.82
CA VAL A 288 2.51 -18.59 -12.03
C VAL A 288 2.79 -17.09 -12.20
N SER A 289 1.79 -16.24 -11.92
CA SER A 289 1.87 -14.79 -12.03
C SER A 289 2.93 -14.23 -11.08
N PHE A 290 3.02 -14.72 -9.85
CA PHE A 290 4.08 -14.30 -8.92
C PHE A 290 5.49 -14.59 -9.46
N VAL A 291 5.72 -15.79 -10.02
CA VAL A 291 7.02 -16.14 -10.61
C VAL A 291 7.34 -15.27 -11.82
N LEU A 292 6.36 -15.04 -12.70
CA LEU A 292 6.54 -14.19 -13.87
C LEU A 292 6.73 -12.71 -13.50
N LEU A 293 6.03 -12.23 -12.47
CA LEU A 293 6.15 -10.86 -11.95
C LEU A 293 7.56 -10.62 -11.40
N LEU A 294 8.13 -11.59 -10.67
CA LEU A 294 9.52 -11.52 -10.21
C LEU A 294 10.50 -11.44 -11.40
N GLY A 295 10.30 -12.26 -12.43
CA GLY A 295 11.11 -12.20 -13.65
C GLY A 295 10.98 -10.87 -14.40
N TYR A 296 9.77 -10.33 -14.47
CA TYR A 296 9.49 -9.03 -15.07
C TYR A 296 10.12 -7.87 -14.28
N ALA A 297 10.00 -7.88 -12.95
CA ALA A 297 10.66 -6.92 -12.07
C ALA A 297 12.19 -6.97 -12.24
N LEU A 298 12.77 -8.16 -12.33
CA LEU A 298 14.20 -8.34 -12.60
C LEU A 298 14.60 -7.72 -13.95
N LEU A 299 13.81 -7.91 -15.01
CA LEU A 299 14.07 -7.28 -16.31
C LEU A 299 14.03 -5.75 -16.22
N ILE A 300 13.08 -5.17 -15.48
CA ILE A 300 13.02 -3.71 -15.25
C ILE A 300 14.29 -3.24 -14.53
N VAL A 301 14.70 -3.91 -13.45
CA VAL A 301 15.90 -3.56 -12.69
C VAL A 301 17.16 -3.62 -13.57
N LEU A 302 17.33 -4.70 -14.34
CA LEU A 302 18.45 -4.81 -15.29
C LEU A 302 18.39 -3.68 -16.34
N SER A 303 17.20 -3.31 -16.80
CA SER A 303 17.03 -2.22 -17.77
C SER A 303 17.45 -0.88 -17.20
N LEU A 304 17.06 -0.57 -15.95
CA LEU A 304 17.47 0.65 -15.26
C LEU A 304 19.00 0.72 -15.10
N ILE A 305 19.64 -0.40 -14.80
CA ILE A 305 21.10 -0.49 -14.67
C ILE A 305 21.78 -0.26 -16.03
N ALA A 306 21.36 -0.99 -17.07
CA ALA A 306 21.94 -0.89 -18.41
C ALA A 306 21.68 0.46 -19.10
N MET A 307 20.62 1.18 -18.71
CA MET A 307 20.21 2.46 -19.28
C MET A 307 21.36 3.47 -19.32
N SER A 308 22.17 3.50 -18.26
CA SER A 308 23.36 4.35 -18.18
C SER A 308 24.38 4.03 -19.29
N ALA A 309 24.72 2.75 -19.48
CA ALA A 309 25.64 2.33 -20.53
C ALA A 309 25.08 2.61 -21.94
N VAL A 310 23.78 2.43 -22.14
CA VAL A 310 23.11 2.74 -23.43
C VAL A 310 23.18 4.23 -23.72
N LEU A 311 22.81 5.09 -22.76
CA LEU A 311 22.86 6.54 -22.95
C LEU A 311 24.27 7.01 -23.28
N GLY A 312 25.26 6.55 -22.52
CA GLY A 312 26.62 7.00 -22.72
C GLY A 312 27.22 6.54 -24.05
N GLN A 313 26.89 5.33 -24.50
CA GLN A 313 27.29 4.88 -25.83
C GLN A 313 26.59 5.69 -26.93
N PHE A 314 25.31 6.02 -26.76
CA PHE A 314 24.56 6.87 -27.68
C PHE A 314 25.17 8.28 -27.76
N LEU A 315 25.51 8.88 -26.62
CA LEU A 315 26.17 10.19 -26.56
C LEU A 315 27.55 10.17 -27.23
N LEU A 316 28.37 9.15 -26.97
CA LEU A 316 29.70 9.03 -27.61
C LEU A 316 29.61 8.83 -29.14
N TYR A 317 28.54 8.18 -29.62
CA TYR A 317 28.29 8.04 -31.06
C TYR A 317 28.01 9.40 -31.73
N ILE A 318 27.31 10.31 -31.03
CA ILE A 318 27.04 11.66 -31.54
C ILE A 318 28.34 12.50 -31.63
N PHE A 319 29.27 12.33 -30.68
CA PHE A 319 30.54 13.07 -30.62
C PHE A 319 31.69 12.42 -31.42
N ASP A 320 31.36 11.68 -32.48
CA ASP A 320 32.30 11.18 -33.49
C ASP A 320 33.45 10.30 -32.93
N ARG A 321 33.14 9.53 -31.88
CA ARG A 321 33.97 8.41 -31.38
C ARG A 321 33.34 7.08 -31.85
N PRO A 322 33.46 6.69 -33.14
CA PRO A 322 32.76 5.55 -33.73
C PRO A 322 33.24 4.18 -33.23
N ASN A 323 34.09 4.14 -32.20
CA ASN A 323 34.62 2.90 -31.70
C ASN A 323 33.47 2.07 -31.10
N GLN A 324 33.11 0.98 -31.78
CA GLN A 324 31.93 0.14 -31.51
C GLN A 324 32.02 -0.65 -30.18
N GLN A 325 33.06 -0.42 -29.39
CA GLN A 325 33.28 -1.15 -28.16
C GLN A 325 32.79 -0.34 -26.97
N LEU A 326 31.97 -0.98 -26.15
CA LEU A 326 31.60 -0.46 -24.84
C LEU A 326 32.87 -0.24 -24.01
N THR A 327 33.06 0.98 -23.50
CA THR A 327 34.22 1.37 -22.69
C THR A 327 33.78 1.82 -21.30
N LEU A 328 34.72 1.97 -20.37
CA LEU A 328 34.39 2.59 -19.07
C LEU A 328 33.91 4.05 -19.24
N LEU A 329 34.41 4.74 -20.28
CA LEU A 329 33.99 6.10 -20.59
C LEU A 329 32.50 6.18 -20.92
N SER A 330 31.96 5.25 -21.72
CA SER A 330 30.52 5.24 -22.01
C SER A 330 29.70 5.05 -20.74
N VAL A 331 30.13 4.17 -19.82
CA VAL A 331 29.42 3.96 -18.55
C VAL A 331 29.41 5.24 -17.70
N ILE A 332 30.55 5.91 -17.57
CA ILE A 332 30.67 7.15 -16.78
C ILE A 332 29.85 8.28 -17.42
N VAL A 333 30.04 8.53 -18.72
CA VAL A 333 29.34 9.59 -19.46
C VAL A 333 27.83 9.39 -19.40
N GLY A 334 27.36 8.17 -19.57
CA GLY A 334 25.93 7.88 -19.54
C GLY A 334 25.32 7.99 -18.15
N THR A 335 26.06 7.61 -17.11
CA THR A 335 25.60 7.80 -15.72
C THR A 335 25.47 9.29 -15.40
N VAL A 336 26.48 10.11 -15.72
CA VAL A 336 26.42 11.58 -15.58
C VAL A 336 25.31 12.17 -16.47
N GLY A 337 25.12 11.63 -17.67
CA GLY A 337 24.06 12.03 -18.58
C GLY A 337 22.67 11.83 -17.97
N ILE A 338 22.43 10.69 -17.29
CA ILE A 338 21.17 10.45 -16.57
C ILE A 338 20.95 11.52 -15.49
N ALA A 339 21.98 11.86 -14.71
CA ALA A 339 21.87 12.93 -13.71
C ALA A 339 21.46 14.26 -14.35
N PHE A 340 22.03 14.60 -15.50
CA PHE A 340 21.68 15.81 -16.22
C PHE A 340 20.23 15.80 -16.73
N PHE A 341 19.76 14.70 -17.30
CA PHE A 341 18.36 14.57 -17.73
C PHE A 341 17.39 14.62 -16.54
N MET A 342 17.75 14.08 -15.37
CA MET A 342 16.91 14.18 -14.18
C MET A 342 16.69 15.62 -13.69
N LEU A 343 17.61 16.55 -14.00
CA LEU A 343 17.48 17.97 -13.67
C LEU A 343 16.51 18.72 -14.59
N LEU A 344 16.20 18.18 -15.78
CA LEU A 344 15.31 18.81 -16.74
C LEU A 344 13.86 18.35 -16.49
N PRO A 345 12.99 19.21 -15.93
CA PRO A 345 11.61 18.83 -15.66
C PRO A 345 10.88 18.51 -16.97
N ILE A 346 10.03 17.48 -16.93
CA ILE A 346 9.21 16.98 -18.04
C ILE A 346 10.05 16.39 -19.20
N ILE A 347 10.87 17.20 -19.89
CA ILE A 347 11.63 16.79 -21.09
C ILE A 347 12.62 15.68 -20.74
N GLY A 348 13.34 15.83 -19.63
CA GLY A 348 14.31 14.83 -19.21
C GLY A 348 13.67 13.52 -18.76
N GLN A 349 12.53 13.60 -18.07
CA GLN A 349 11.75 12.42 -17.66
C GLN A 349 11.21 11.66 -18.88
N VAL A 350 10.71 12.37 -19.89
CA VAL A 350 10.25 11.75 -21.15
C VAL A 350 11.41 11.10 -21.91
N ALA A 351 12.56 11.77 -22.00
CA ALA A 351 13.75 11.21 -22.66
C ALA A 351 14.25 9.93 -21.95
N LEU A 352 14.29 9.94 -20.62
CA LEU A 352 14.66 8.77 -19.81
C LEU A 352 13.64 7.64 -19.93
N LEU A 353 12.35 7.93 -20.03
CA LEU A 353 11.32 6.93 -20.28
C LEU A 353 11.50 6.26 -21.65
N ILE A 354 11.72 7.04 -22.71
CA ILE A 354 11.99 6.50 -24.05
C ILE A 354 13.24 5.61 -24.02
N LEU A 355 14.30 6.07 -23.36
CA LEU A 355 15.53 5.32 -23.21
C LEU A 355 15.34 4.02 -22.41
N LEU A 356 14.54 4.05 -21.35
CA LEU A 356 14.18 2.88 -20.56
C LEU A 356 13.45 1.86 -21.43
N VAL A 357 12.47 2.30 -22.24
CA VAL A 357 11.73 1.43 -23.18
C VAL A 357 12.68 0.78 -24.18
N ILE A 358 13.60 1.55 -24.78
CA ILE A 358 14.61 1.01 -25.73
C ILE A 358 15.52 -0.01 -25.04
N THR A 359 15.99 0.31 -23.83
CA THR A 359 16.90 -0.55 -23.07
C THR A 359 16.20 -1.85 -22.66
N PHE A 360 14.98 -1.76 -22.15
CA PHE A 360 14.15 -2.89 -21.77
C PHE A 360 13.88 -3.82 -22.95
N GLY A 361 13.41 -3.28 -24.08
CA GLY A 361 13.18 -4.09 -25.27
C GLY A 361 14.46 -4.67 -25.88
N SER A 362 15.63 -4.05 -25.66
CA SER A 362 16.92 -4.61 -26.05
C SER A 362 17.28 -5.85 -25.24
N ILE A 363 17.09 -5.81 -23.91
CA ILE A 363 17.28 -6.96 -23.04
C ILE A 363 16.28 -8.06 -23.41
N THR A 364 15.01 -7.71 -23.60
CA THR A 364 13.97 -8.65 -24.02
C THR A 364 14.31 -9.35 -25.34
N ASP A 365 14.79 -8.62 -26.35
CA ASP A 365 15.19 -9.23 -27.63
C ASP A 365 16.39 -10.18 -27.49
N VAL A 366 17.33 -9.88 -26.59
CA VAL A 366 18.46 -10.76 -26.27
C VAL A 366 17.99 -12.05 -25.58
N VAL A 367 17.09 -11.93 -24.59
CA VAL A 367 16.50 -13.08 -23.88
C VAL A 367 15.73 -13.98 -24.85
N ILE A 368 14.87 -13.40 -25.71
CA ILE A 368 14.08 -14.15 -26.70
C ILE A 368 15.00 -14.88 -27.69
N LYS A 369 16.09 -14.26 -28.15
CA LYS A 369 17.04 -14.91 -29.07
C LYS A 369 17.78 -16.06 -28.40
N THR A 370 18.19 -15.88 -27.15
CA THR A 370 18.91 -16.90 -26.38
C THR A 370 18.02 -18.09 -26.05
N ALA A 371 16.71 -17.90 -25.87
CA ALA A 371 15.77 -19.01 -25.65
C ALA A 371 15.42 -19.81 -26.92
N ARG A 372 15.76 -19.30 -28.11
CA ARG A 372 15.43 -19.92 -29.41
C ARG A 372 16.62 -20.67 -30.04
N GLY A 373 17.83 -20.45 -29.55
CA GLY A 373 19.04 -21.13 -30.00
C GLY A 373 19.59 -21.98 -28.88
#